data_AF-A0A353A1C5-F1
#
_entry.id   AF-A0A353A1C5-F1
#
_cell.length_a   1.000
_cell.length_b   1.000
_cell.length_c   1.000
_cell.angle_alpha   90.00
_cell.angle_beta   90.00
_cell.angle_gamma   90.00
#
_symmetry.space_group_name_H-M   'P 1'
#
loop_
_entity.id
_entity.type
_entity.pdbx_description
1 polymer ?
#
loop_
_entity_poly.entity_id
_entity_poly.type
_entity_poly.pdbx_seq_one_letter_code
_entity_poly.pdbx_strand_id
1 'polypeptide(L)'
;MNFVSILTKIFGDKKSRDLKAYQPLVEKVIQAYPAVQALTNDELRARVQEIKKGILESAAPLRGQIKQLQDSIQGTPIQDRAPIFQQIDKLEKDVLDTLEKALDEALPEVFAIVKSTAARFAHNEEVVVTANDFDRELAASHDFVDIDGDKAIYHN
;
A
#
# COMPACT_ATOMS: atom_id res chain seq x y z
N MET A 1 -25.94 39.49 -15.67
CA MET A 1 -24.96 38.39 -15.72
C MET A 1 -24.02 38.55 -14.54
N ASN A 2 -23.92 37.53 -13.69
CA ASN A 2 -23.31 37.65 -12.37
C ASN A 2 -21.80 37.33 -12.45
N PHE A 3 -20.92 38.19 -11.94
CA PHE A 3 -19.44 38.01 -12.00
C PHE A 3 -18.99 36.65 -11.43
N VAL A 4 -19.69 36.16 -10.40
CA VAL A 4 -19.49 34.83 -9.82
C VAL A 4 -19.69 33.72 -10.85
N SER A 5 -20.66 33.84 -11.75
CA SER A 5 -20.96 32.84 -12.79
C SER A 5 -19.90 32.76 -13.90
N ILE A 6 -19.16 33.85 -14.12
CA ILE A 6 -18.03 33.89 -15.08
C ILE A 6 -16.79 33.27 -14.41
N LEU A 7 -16.55 33.57 -13.14
CA LEU A 7 -15.46 32.97 -12.36
C LEU A 7 -15.65 31.46 -12.13
N THR A 8 -16.85 30.98 -11.82
CA THR A 8 -17.13 29.53 -11.74
C THR A 8 -17.06 28.83 -13.09
N LYS A 9 -17.30 29.52 -14.21
CA LYS A 9 -17.12 28.96 -15.57
C LYS A 9 -15.65 28.82 -15.96
N ILE A 10 -14.79 29.72 -15.48
CA ILE A 10 -13.34 29.71 -15.76
C ILE A 10 -12.59 28.78 -14.80
N PHE A 11 -12.95 28.76 -13.51
CA PHE A 11 -12.26 27.97 -12.47
C PHE A 11 -12.95 26.64 -12.10
N GLY A 12 -14.18 26.40 -12.55
CA GLY A 12 -14.98 25.23 -12.17
C GLY A 12 -15.55 25.34 -10.74
N ASP A 13 -16.53 24.49 -10.42
CA ASP A 13 -16.94 24.30 -9.01
C ASP A 13 -15.94 23.39 -8.27
N LYS A 14 -15.99 23.38 -6.93
CA LYS A 14 -15.10 22.58 -6.10
C LYS A 14 -15.10 21.09 -6.51
N LYS A 15 -16.27 20.52 -6.79
CA LYS A 15 -16.40 19.11 -7.17
C LYS A 15 -15.67 18.82 -8.48
N SER A 16 -15.84 19.68 -9.49
CA SER A 16 -15.20 19.55 -10.79
C SER A 16 -13.68 19.69 -10.71
N ARG A 17 -13.17 20.54 -9.81
CA ARG A 17 -11.74 20.70 -9.56
C ARG A 17 -11.16 19.48 -8.85
N ASP A 18 -11.85 18.97 -7.83
CA ASP A 18 -11.40 17.80 -7.07
C ASP A 18 -11.40 16.55 -7.99
N LEU A 19 -12.44 16.36 -8.81
CA LEU A 19 -12.47 15.31 -9.83
C LEU A 19 -11.28 15.39 -10.80
N LYS A 20 -10.98 16.58 -11.32
CA LYS A 20 -9.81 16.78 -12.20
C LYS A 20 -8.48 16.45 -11.51
N ALA A 21 -8.37 16.67 -10.21
CA ALA A 21 -7.15 16.34 -9.45
C ALA A 21 -6.95 14.82 -9.28
N TYR A 22 -8.04 14.06 -9.08
CA TYR A 22 -7.96 12.60 -8.88
C TYR A 22 -7.99 11.80 -10.19
N GLN A 23 -8.54 12.37 -11.26
CA GLN A 23 -8.70 11.70 -12.55
C GLN A 23 -7.40 11.02 -13.06
N PRO A 24 -6.20 11.64 -12.97
CA PRO A 24 -4.96 10.98 -13.38
C PRO A 24 -4.63 9.73 -12.56
N LEU A 25 -4.96 9.70 -11.26
CA LEU A 25 -4.75 8.53 -10.43
C LEU A 25 -5.74 7.42 -10.81
N VAL A 26 -6.99 7.77 -11.07
CA VAL A 26 -8.01 6.82 -11.56
C VAL A 26 -7.56 6.18 -12.88
N GLU A 27 -7.03 6.97 -13.80
CA GLU A 27 -6.51 6.49 -15.08
C GLU A 27 -5.34 5.52 -14.90
N LYS A 28 -4.40 5.81 -13.99
CA LYS A 28 -3.31 4.88 -13.64
C LYS A 28 -3.83 3.55 -13.09
N VAL A 29 -4.86 3.58 -12.22
CA VAL A 29 -5.49 2.35 -11.70
C VAL A 29 -6.15 1.56 -12.82
N ILE A 30 -6.87 2.23 -13.73
CA ILE A 30 -7.50 1.60 -14.90
C ILE A 30 -6.44 0.95 -15.80
N GLN A 31 -5.29 1.59 -15.98
CA GLN A 31 -4.18 1.07 -16.79
C GLN A 31 -3.48 -0.14 -16.12
N ALA A 32 -3.36 -0.16 -14.80
CA ALA A 32 -2.77 -1.29 -14.06
C ALA A 32 -3.71 -2.51 -14.01
N TYR A 33 -5.02 -2.29 -14.05
CA TYR A 33 -6.03 -3.32 -13.82
C TYR A 33 -5.95 -4.57 -14.71
N PRO A 34 -5.70 -4.49 -16.04
CA PRO A 34 -5.64 -5.68 -16.89
C PRO A 34 -4.58 -6.71 -16.44
N ALA A 35 -3.40 -6.24 -16.02
CA ALA A 35 -2.35 -7.12 -15.53
C ALA A 35 -2.76 -7.79 -14.21
N VAL A 36 -3.37 -7.04 -13.30
CA VAL A 36 -3.86 -7.55 -12.01
C VAL A 36 -5.05 -8.51 -12.17
N GLN A 37 -5.92 -8.26 -13.15
CA GLN A 37 -7.07 -9.11 -13.44
C GLN A 37 -6.64 -10.49 -13.96
N ALA A 38 -5.52 -10.54 -14.71
CA ALA A 38 -4.99 -11.78 -15.27
C ALA A 38 -4.40 -12.74 -14.22
N LEU A 39 -4.11 -12.26 -13.00
CA LEU A 39 -3.56 -13.08 -11.93
C LEU A 39 -4.58 -14.12 -11.42
N THR A 40 -4.12 -15.28 -11.00
CA THR A 40 -4.89 -16.22 -10.17
C THR A 40 -5.08 -15.69 -8.75
N ASN A 41 -5.93 -16.31 -7.93
CA ASN A 41 -6.13 -15.88 -6.54
C ASN A 41 -4.82 -15.97 -5.72
N ASP A 42 -4.03 -17.02 -5.94
CA ASP A 42 -2.75 -17.22 -5.26
C ASP A 42 -1.68 -16.25 -5.76
N GLU A 43 -1.61 -16.01 -7.07
CA GLU A 43 -0.70 -14.99 -7.62
C GLU A 43 -1.07 -13.58 -7.13
N LEU A 44 -2.37 -13.27 -6.97
CA LEU A 44 -2.82 -12.00 -6.41
C LEU A 44 -2.34 -11.84 -4.96
N ARG A 45 -2.43 -12.90 -4.13
CA ARG A 45 -1.91 -12.92 -2.76
C ARG A 45 -0.39 -12.74 -2.74
N ALA A 46 0.34 -13.47 -3.59
CA ALA A 46 1.78 -13.34 -3.71
C ALA A 46 2.18 -11.92 -4.10
N ARG A 47 1.46 -11.31 -5.05
CA ARG A 47 1.72 -9.95 -5.52
C ARG A 47 1.60 -8.90 -4.41
N VAL A 48 0.61 -9.04 -3.52
CA VAL A 48 0.50 -8.17 -2.34
C VAL A 48 1.72 -8.29 -1.42
N GLN A 49 2.24 -9.50 -1.22
CA GLN A 49 3.44 -9.71 -0.40
C GLN A 49 4.69 -9.10 -1.04
N GLU A 50 4.84 -9.24 -2.35
CA GLU A 50 5.93 -8.62 -3.11
C GLU A 50 5.91 -7.10 -2.99
N ILE A 51 4.75 -6.47 -3.18
CA ILE A 51 4.59 -5.01 -3.06
C ILE A 51 4.93 -4.56 -1.64
N LYS A 52 4.38 -5.23 -0.62
CA LYS A 52 4.67 -4.92 0.80
C LYS A 52 6.17 -5.04 1.10
N LYS A 53 6.81 -6.09 0.61
CA LYS A 53 8.25 -6.30 0.76
C LYS A 53 9.03 -5.18 0.07
N GLY A 54 8.71 -4.84 -1.18
CA GLY A 54 9.38 -3.77 -1.93
C GLY A 54 9.28 -2.41 -1.24
N ILE A 55 8.11 -2.06 -0.72
CA ILE A 55 7.91 -0.82 0.07
C ILE A 55 8.81 -0.84 1.30
N LEU A 56 8.86 -1.92 2.08
CA LEU A 56 9.70 -2.00 3.27
C LEU A 56 11.20 -1.96 2.96
N GLU A 57 11.62 -2.60 1.86
CA GLU A 57 13.00 -2.66 1.42
C GLU A 57 13.50 -1.32 0.86
N SER A 58 12.63 -0.46 0.32
CA SER A 58 12.99 0.86 -0.20
C SER A 58 13.76 1.72 0.80
N ALA A 59 13.46 1.60 2.10
CA ALA A 59 14.09 2.35 3.17
C ALA A 59 15.18 1.57 3.94
N ALA A 60 15.50 0.34 3.51
CA ALA A 60 16.46 -0.51 4.21
C ALA A 60 17.86 0.11 4.35
N PRO A 61 18.44 0.81 3.35
CA PRO A 61 19.74 1.44 3.50
C PRO A 61 19.76 2.53 4.59
N LEU A 62 18.73 3.37 4.65
CA LEU A 62 18.61 4.44 5.65
C LEU A 62 18.41 3.87 7.06
N ARG A 63 17.57 2.84 7.20
CA ARG A 63 17.40 2.12 8.47
C ARG A 63 18.71 1.46 8.92
N GLY A 64 19.51 0.95 7.99
CA GLY A 64 20.85 0.44 8.27
C GLY A 64 21.78 1.51 8.84
N GLN A 65 21.77 2.71 8.27
CA GLN A 65 22.56 3.85 8.77
C GLN A 65 22.08 4.30 10.17
N ILE A 66 20.76 4.37 10.39
CA ILE A 66 20.19 4.70 11.70
C ILE A 66 20.66 3.69 12.75
N LYS A 67 20.60 2.40 12.43
CA LYS A 67 21.06 1.34 13.34
C LYS A 67 22.55 1.48 13.65
N GLN A 68 23.39 1.74 12.65
CA GLN A 68 24.82 1.95 12.85
C GLN A 68 25.10 3.16 13.77
N LEU A 69 24.37 4.26 13.61
CA LEU A 69 24.48 5.42 14.48
C LEU A 69 24.02 5.10 15.90
N GLN A 70 22.89 4.41 16.06
CA GLN A 70 22.37 3.97 17.35
C GLN A 70 23.36 3.07 18.10
N ASP A 71 23.96 2.11 17.40
CA ASP A 71 24.95 1.19 17.96
C ASP A 71 26.23 1.95 18.41
N SER A 72 26.60 3.03 17.73
CA SER A 72 27.77 3.84 18.09
C SER A 72 27.61 4.63 19.40
N ILE A 73 26.37 4.96 19.81
CA ILE A 73 26.08 5.84 20.96
C ILE A 73 26.69 5.32 22.26
N GLN A 74 26.70 3.99 22.47
CA GLN A 74 27.24 3.39 23.69
C GLN A 74 28.73 3.73 23.89
N GLY A 75 29.50 3.82 22.80
CA GLY A 75 30.92 4.18 22.80
C GLY A 75 31.20 5.68 22.72
N THR A 76 30.20 6.51 22.40
CA THR A 76 30.38 7.96 22.24
C THR A 76 30.29 8.68 23.60
N PRO A 77 31.24 9.58 23.93
CA PRO A 77 31.13 10.47 25.09
C PRO A 77 29.85 11.33 25.04
N ILE A 78 29.26 11.63 26.20
CA ILE A 78 27.95 12.29 26.28
C ILE A 78 27.90 13.61 25.48
N GLN A 79 28.96 14.42 25.56
CA GLN A 79 29.03 15.71 24.87
C GLN A 79 29.02 15.60 23.34
N ASP A 80 29.42 14.43 22.80
CA ASP A 80 29.54 14.19 21.36
C ASP A 80 28.32 13.43 20.79
N ARG A 81 27.33 13.09 21.63
CA ARG A 81 26.12 12.36 21.21
C ARG A 81 25.09 13.24 20.52
N ALA A 82 25.03 14.54 20.84
CA ALA A 82 24.00 15.42 20.30
C ALA A 82 23.99 15.47 18.74
N PRO A 83 25.14 15.57 18.05
CA PRO A 83 25.17 15.47 16.58
C PRO A 83 24.67 14.12 16.04
N ILE A 84 24.94 13.02 16.74
CA ILE A 84 24.48 11.68 16.34
C ILE A 84 22.94 11.62 16.37
N PHE A 85 22.32 12.12 17.44
CA PHE A 85 20.85 12.19 17.53
C PHE A 85 20.25 13.06 16.43
N GLN A 86 20.83 14.23 16.15
CA GLN A 86 20.38 15.09 15.05
C GLN A 86 20.45 14.39 13.69
N GLN A 87 21.48 13.56 13.46
CA GLN A 87 21.62 12.80 12.24
C GLN A 87 20.58 11.66 12.17
N ILE A 88 20.31 10.97 13.28
CA ILE A 88 19.24 9.97 13.36
C ILE A 88 17.89 10.61 13.03
N ASP A 89 17.54 11.73 13.65
CA ASP A 89 16.27 12.44 13.40
C ASP A 89 16.09 12.82 11.93
N LYS A 90 17.19 13.21 11.26
CA LYS A 90 17.18 13.51 9.82
C LYS A 90 16.93 12.24 8.99
N LEU A 91 17.66 11.16 9.28
CA LEU A 91 17.51 9.89 8.55
C LEU A 91 16.12 9.28 8.77
N GLU A 92 15.51 9.45 9.94
CA GLU A 92 14.14 9.00 10.21
C GLU A 92 13.11 9.73 9.33
N LYS A 93 13.30 11.04 9.09
CA LYS A 93 12.48 11.79 8.12
C LYS A 93 12.72 11.29 6.70
N ASP A 94 13.97 11.06 6.31
CA ASP A 94 14.30 10.53 4.99
C ASP A 94 13.69 9.12 4.77
N VAL A 95 13.59 8.30 5.84
CA VAL A 95 12.89 7.01 5.81
C VAL A 95 11.40 7.22 5.52
N LEU A 96 10.73 8.16 6.21
CA LEU A 96 9.32 8.45 5.99
C LEU A 96 9.07 8.91 4.55
N ASP A 97 9.86 9.86 4.06
CA ASP A 97 9.74 10.38 2.69
C ASP A 97 9.98 9.27 1.64
N THR A 98 10.88 8.33 1.92
CA THR A 98 11.16 7.19 1.04
C THR A 98 9.98 6.21 1.01
N LEU A 99 9.40 5.90 2.18
CA LEU A 99 8.23 5.03 2.28
C LEU A 99 7.00 5.67 1.62
N GLU A 100 6.79 6.98 1.79
CA GLU A 100 5.69 7.72 1.16
C GLU A 100 5.79 7.62 -0.37
N LYS A 101 6.96 7.85 -0.95
CA LYS A 101 7.18 7.68 -2.39
C LYS A 101 6.90 6.26 -2.86
N ALA A 102 7.40 5.26 -2.14
CA ALA A 102 7.15 3.86 -2.50
C ALA A 102 5.66 3.49 -2.41
N LEU A 103 4.93 4.05 -1.43
CA LEU A 103 3.49 3.88 -1.31
C LEU A 103 2.74 4.56 -2.48
N ASP A 104 3.12 5.77 -2.85
CA ASP A 104 2.54 6.51 -3.97
C ASP A 104 2.78 5.80 -5.32
N GLU A 105 3.96 5.21 -5.50
CA GLU A 105 4.29 4.41 -6.68
C GLU A 105 3.47 3.12 -6.75
N ALA A 106 3.27 2.45 -5.61
CA ALA A 106 2.48 1.23 -5.52
C ALA A 106 0.96 1.47 -5.57
N LEU A 107 0.49 2.69 -5.28
CA LEU A 107 -0.92 3.04 -5.13
C LEU A 107 -1.80 2.55 -6.29
N PRO A 108 -1.46 2.79 -7.58
CA PRO A 108 -2.32 2.38 -8.68
C PRO A 108 -2.55 0.86 -8.75
N GLU A 109 -1.50 0.08 -8.51
CA GLU A 109 -1.55 -1.37 -8.54
C GLU A 109 -2.30 -1.93 -7.32
N VAL A 110 -2.06 -1.39 -6.13
CA VAL A 110 -2.78 -1.79 -4.91
C VAL A 110 -4.29 -1.53 -5.04
N PHE A 111 -4.69 -0.38 -5.57
CA PHE A 111 -6.11 -0.11 -5.84
C PHE A 111 -6.69 -1.03 -6.92
N ALA A 112 -5.91 -1.39 -7.95
CA ALA A 112 -6.31 -2.39 -8.93
C ALA A 112 -6.50 -3.78 -8.30
N ILE A 113 -5.67 -4.16 -7.32
CA ILE A 113 -5.82 -5.41 -6.54
C ILE A 113 -7.10 -5.38 -5.72
N VAL A 114 -7.41 -4.29 -5.03
CA VAL A 114 -8.67 -4.13 -4.29
C VAL A 114 -9.87 -4.28 -5.23
N LYS A 115 -9.83 -3.63 -6.40
CA LYS A 115 -10.88 -3.77 -7.42
C LYS A 115 -11.01 -5.21 -7.92
N SER A 116 -9.90 -5.90 -8.20
CA SER A 116 -9.87 -7.31 -8.65
C SER A 116 -10.43 -8.24 -7.57
N THR A 117 -10.10 -7.99 -6.31
CA THR A 117 -10.62 -8.75 -5.17
C THR A 117 -12.14 -8.58 -5.05
N ALA A 118 -12.63 -7.33 -5.08
CA ALA A 118 -14.07 -7.06 -5.06
C ALA A 118 -14.80 -7.73 -6.23
N ALA A 119 -14.23 -7.70 -7.44
CA ALA A 119 -14.82 -8.38 -8.60
C ALA A 119 -14.85 -9.90 -8.46
N ARG A 120 -13.83 -10.52 -7.83
CA ARG A 120 -13.82 -11.97 -7.57
C ARG A 120 -14.95 -12.38 -6.63
N PHE A 121 -15.12 -11.68 -5.51
CA PHE A 121 -16.22 -11.96 -4.59
C PHE A 121 -17.59 -11.63 -5.20
N ALA A 122 -17.72 -10.52 -5.94
CA ALA A 122 -19.00 -10.14 -6.55
C ALA A 122 -19.49 -11.07 -7.67
N HIS A 123 -18.59 -11.87 -8.27
CA HIS A 123 -18.90 -12.71 -9.42
C HIS A 123 -18.73 -14.21 -9.19
N ASN A 124 -18.28 -14.62 -7.99
CA ASN A 124 -18.10 -16.01 -7.64
C ASN A 124 -18.67 -16.23 -6.23
N GLU A 125 -19.39 -17.34 -6.03
CA GLU A 125 -19.88 -17.75 -4.70
C GLU A 125 -18.70 -18.10 -3.78
N GLU A 126 -17.62 -18.64 -4.36
CA GLU A 126 -16.42 -19.06 -3.66
C GLU A 126 -15.15 -18.49 -4.28
N VAL A 127 -14.18 -18.15 -3.42
CA VAL A 127 -12.83 -17.75 -3.79
C VAL A 127 -11.84 -18.69 -3.13
N VAL A 128 -11.24 -19.58 -3.93
CA VAL A 128 -10.31 -20.61 -3.45
C VAL A 128 -8.86 -20.15 -3.58
N VAL A 129 -8.09 -20.35 -2.51
CA VAL A 129 -6.68 -19.97 -2.37
C VAL A 129 -5.94 -21.06 -1.60
N THR A 130 -4.62 -21.08 -1.71
CA THR A 130 -3.77 -21.93 -0.87
C THR A 130 -3.81 -21.40 0.57
N ALA A 131 -4.15 -22.29 1.51
CA ALA A 131 -4.35 -21.97 2.91
C ALA A 131 -3.03 -21.58 3.60
N ASN A 132 -3.04 -20.44 4.28
CA ASN A 132 -1.98 -20.02 5.21
C ASN A 132 -2.50 -20.01 6.66
N ASP A 133 -1.62 -19.67 7.62
CA ASP A 133 -1.98 -19.66 9.04
C ASP A 133 -3.10 -18.67 9.36
N PHE A 134 -3.14 -17.52 8.70
CA PHE A 134 -4.20 -16.53 8.87
C PHE A 134 -5.56 -17.06 8.41
N ASP A 135 -5.60 -17.79 7.30
CA ASP A 135 -6.84 -18.43 6.83
C ASP A 135 -7.36 -19.45 7.86
N ARG A 136 -6.46 -20.22 8.47
CA ARG A 136 -6.79 -21.22 9.52
C ARG A 136 -7.30 -20.56 10.80
N GLU A 137 -6.69 -19.44 11.20
CA GLU A 137 -7.15 -18.64 12.35
C GLU A 137 -8.55 -18.08 12.11
N LEU A 138 -8.82 -17.59 10.89
CA LEU A 138 -10.14 -17.10 10.51
C LEU A 138 -11.17 -18.22 10.53
N ALA A 139 -10.89 -19.37 9.91
CA ALA A 139 -11.80 -20.51 9.86
C ALA A 139 -12.11 -21.10 11.25
N ALA A 140 -11.23 -20.90 12.23
CA ALA A 140 -11.50 -21.33 13.61
C ALA A 140 -12.57 -20.47 14.31
N SER A 141 -12.86 -19.28 13.80
CA SER A 141 -13.69 -18.27 14.49
C SER A 141 -14.77 -17.63 13.63
N HIS A 142 -14.76 -17.85 12.32
CA HIS A 142 -15.68 -17.25 11.35
C HIS A 142 -16.19 -18.29 10.37
N ASP A 143 -17.40 -18.08 9.85
CA ASP A 143 -18.13 -18.97 8.95
C ASP A 143 -17.95 -18.63 7.45
N PHE A 144 -17.35 -17.49 7.14
CA PHE A 144 -17.10 -17.07 5.76
C PHE A 144 -15.87 -17.74 5.11
N VAL A 145 -15.16 -18.61 5.84
CA VAL A 145 -13.99 -19.31 5.31
C VAL A 145 -13.88 -20.73 5.86
N ASP A 146 -13.77 -21.70 4.94
CA ASP A 146 -13.53 -23.11 5.24
C ASP A 146 -12.11 -23.52 4.85
N ILE A 147 -11.57 -24.55 5.52
CA ILE A 147 -10.30 -25.18 5.18
C ILE A 147 -10.53 -26.60 4.67
N ASP A 148 -10.15 -26.85 3.42
CA ASP A 148 -10.13 -28.18 2.80
C ASP A 148 -8.70 -28.55 2.39
N GLY A 149 -8.06 -29.39 3.19
CA GLY A 149 -6.67 -29.81 2.97
C GLY A 149 -5.68 -28.63 2.98
N ASP A 150 -5.11 -28.36 1.80
CA ASP A 150 -4.18 -27.25 1.55
C ASP A 150 -4.87 -25.98 1.01
N LYS A 151 -6.21 -25.97 0.90
CA LYS A 151 -6.99 -24.83 0.41
C LYS A 151 -7.79 -24.15 1.50
N ALA A 152 -7.93 -22.84 1.34
CA ALA A 152 -8.92 -22.04 2.03
C ALA A 152 -9.98 -21.60 1.00
N ILE A 153 -11.24 -21.78 1.35
CA ILE A 153 -12.41 -21.49 0.50
C ILE A 153 -13.15 -20.34 1.18
N TYR A 154 -13.08 -19.15 0.58
CA TYR A 154 -13.80 -17.98 1.06
C TYR A 154 -15.18 -17.90 0.41
N HIS A 155 -16.21 -17.66 1.20
CA HIS A 155 -17.60 -17.55 0.77
C HIS A 155 -18.03 -16.08 0.68
N ASN A 156 -18.80 -15.72 -0.34
CA ASN A 156 -19.37 -14.37 -0.53
C ASN A 156 -20.83 -14.26 -0.04
#